data_AF-L8JI50-F1
#
_entry.id   AF-L8JI50-F1
#
_cell.length_a   1.000
_cell.length_b   1.000
_cell.length_c   1.000
_cell.angle_alpha   90.00
_cell.angle_beta   90.00
_cell.angle_gamma   90.00
#
_symmetry.space_group_name_H-M   'P 1'
#
loop_
_entity.id
_entity.type
_entity.pdbx_description
1 polymer ?
#
loop_
_entity_poly.entity_id
_entity_poly.type
_entity_poly.pdbx_seq_one_letter_code
_entity_poly.pdbx_strand_id
1 'polypeptide(L)'
;MIWLKAADIVLTVLHIGLTLFNLTGWAFNRLKRIHLVTILLTLGSWVILGFFYGFGYCFLTDWHWDVKEELGEEGIPNSFIKYYLDILFNADIPADTVDVIAIIGLVFALAMTVIKNRDLIYRK
;
A
#
# COMPACT_ATOMS: atom_id res chain seq x y z
N MET A 1 -11.85 13.76 -19.20
CA MET A 1 -12.45 14.04 -17.87
C MET A 1 -13.17 12.85 -17.24
N ILE A 2 -14.21 12.25 -17.85
CA ILE A 2 -14.92 11.08 -17.26
C ILE A 2 -13.98 9.89 -17.03
N TRP A 3 -13.14 9.57 -18.01
CA TRP A 3 -12.19 8.45 -17.94
C TRP A 3 -11.13 8.63 -16.84
N LEU A 4 -10.61 9.85 -16.66
CA LEU A 4 -9.66 10.16 -15.59
C LEU A 4 -10.29 10.00 -14.20
N LYS A 5 -11.52 10.49 -14.01
CA LYS A 5 -12.26 10.30 -12.74
C LYS A 5 -12.52 8.82 -12.46
N ALA A 6 -12.83 8.03 -13.49
CA ALA A 6 -12.98 6.59 -13.34
C ALA A 6 -11.65 5.93 -12.93
N ALA A 7 -10.54 6.32 -13.55
CA ALA A 7 -9.20 5.83 -13.20
C ALA A 7 -8.82 6.17 -11.76
N ASP A 8 -9.05 7.41 -11.32
CA ASP A 8 -8.83 7.87 -9.94
C ASP A 8 -9.60 7.01 -8.93
N ILE A 9 -10.90 6.77 -9.17
CA ILE A 9 -11.72 5.91 -8.30
C ILE A 9 -11.20 4.47 -8.28
N VAL A 10 -10.86 3.90 -9.44
CA VAL A 10 -10.36 2.53 -9.54
C VAL A 10 -9.04 2.39 -8.80
N LEU A 11 -8.09 3.30 -9.00
CA LEU A 11 -6.79 3.28 -8.34
C LEU A 11 -6.93 3.50 -6.83
N THR A 12 -7.84 4.36 -6.40
CA THR A 12 -8.17 4.56 -4.98
C THR A 12 -8.68 3.26 -4.34
N VAL A 13 -9.71 2.64 -4.94
CA VAL A 13 -10.32 1.42 -4.42
C VAL A 13 -9.32 0.27 -4.41
N LEU A 14 -8.50 0.16 -5.46
CA LEU A 14 -7.46 -0.85 -5.57
C LEU A 14 -6.39 -0.68 -4.49
N HIS A 15 -5.89 0.54 -4.26
CA HIS A 15 -4.91 0.81 -3.21
C HIS A 15 -5.46 0.56 -1.81
N ILE A 16 -6.66 1.04 -1.50
CA ILE A 16 -7.30 0.81 -0.20
C ILE A 16 -7.53 -0.69 -0.01
N GLY A 17 -8.04 -1.38 -1.03
CA GLY A 17 -8.23 -2.82 -1.03
C GLY A 17 -6.94 -3.59 -0.80
N LEU A 18 -5.87 -3.25 -1.51
CA LEU A 18 -4.54 -3.87 -1.36
C LEU A 18 -3.95 -3.59 0.02
N THR A 19 -4.08 -2.38 0.53
CA THR A 19 -3.59 -1.99 1.87
C THR A 19 -4.30 -2.76 2.96
N LEU A 20 -5.64 -2.79 2.94
CA LEU A 20 -6.44 -3.55 3.89
C LEU A 20 -6.19 -5.05 3.78
N PHE A 21 -6.04 -5.56 2.55
CA PHE A 21 -5.71 -6.96 2.32
C PHE A 21 -4.32 -7.29 2.86
N ASN A 22 -3.32 -6.44 2.68
CA ASN A 22 -2.00 -6.66 3.27
C ASN A 22 -2.05 -6.64 4.80
N LEU A 23 -2.85 -5.76 5.41
CA LEU A 23 -2.97 -5.69 6.86
C LEU A 23 -3.74 -6.87 7.49
N THR A 24 -4.71 -7.46 6.78
CA THR A 24 -5.66 -8.43 7.37
C THR A 24 -5.71 -9.79 6.66
N GLY A 25 -5.20 -9.90 5.44
CA GLY A 25 -5.32 -11.09 4.60
C GLY A 25 -4.64 -12.34 5.17
N TRP A 26 -3.64 -12.17 6.04
CA TRP A 26 -2.99 -13.25 6.79
C TRP A 26 -3.97 -14.00 7.71
N ALA A 27 -5.07 -13.37 8.14
CA ALA A 27 -6.05 -14.01 9.01
C ALA A 27 -6.82 -15.15 8.31
N PHE A 28 -6.97 -15.08 6.98
CA PHE A 28 -7.78 -16.03 6.21
C PHE A 28 -6.96 -17.20 5.69
N ASN A 29 -7.24 -18.41 6.18
CA ASN A 29 -6.49 -19.62 5.79
C ASN A 29 -6.57 -19.94 4.29
N ARG A 30 -7.66 -19.56 3.60
CA ARG A 30 -7.80 -19.76 2.14
C ARG A 30 -6.95 -18.76 1.34
N LEU A 31 -6.69 -17.57 1.87
CA LEU A 31 -6.02 -16.47 1.16
C LEU A 31 -4.53 -16.36 1.53
N LYS A 32 -4.05 -17.13 2.51
CA LYS A 32 -2.68 -17.04 3.05
C LYS A 32 -1.54 -17.10 2.01
N ARG A 33 -1.72 -17.84 0.90
CA ARG A 33 -0.75 -17.89 -0.21
C ARG A 33 -0.78 -16.64 -1.07
N ILE A 34 -1.98 -16.16 -1.39
CA ILE A 34 -2.17 -14.93 -2.17
C ILE A 34 -1.61 -13.75 -1.37
N HIS A 35 -1.94 -13.70 -0.07
CA HIS A 35 -1.45 -12.71 0.87
C HIS A 35 0.08 -12.69 0.97
N LEU A 36 0.72 -13.86 1.00
CA LEU A 36 2.20 -13.94 0.95
C LEU A 36 2.77 -13.31 -0.32
N VAL A 37 2.15 -13.54 -1.49
CA VAL A 37 2.61 -12.92 -2.74
C VAL A 37 2.38 -11.41 -2.71
N THR A 38 1.20 -10.94 -2.30
CA THR A 38 0.89 -9.51 -2.28
C THR A 38 1.79 -8.75 -1.31
N ILE A 39 2.01 -9.29 -0.11
CA ILE A 39 2.83 -8.62 0.89
C ILE A 39 4.31 -8.56 0.47
N LEU A 40 4.81 -9.60 -0.22
CA LEU A 40 6.17 -9.59 -0.79
C LEU A 40 6.29 -8.62 -1.96
N LEU A 41 5.28 -8.50 -2.82
CA LEU A 41 5.26 -7.50 -3.89
C LEU A 41 5.23 -6.08 -3.32
N THR A 42 4.44 -5.83 -2.29
CA THR A 42 4.39 -4.53 -1.60
C THR A 42 5.73 -4.22 -0.92
N LEU A 43 6.30 -5.18 -0.19
CA LEU A 43 7.62 -5.01 0.43
C LEU A 43 8.71 -4.79 -0.63
N GLY A 44 8.67 -5.53 -1.73
CA GLY A 44 9.59 -5.38 -2.86
C GLY A 44 9.48 -4.00 -3.49
N SER A 45 8.28 -3.48 -3.70
CA SER A 45 8.08 -2.11 -4.18
C SER A 45 8.66 -1.10 -3.19
N TRP A 46 8.38 -1.23 -1.90
CA TRP A 46 8.82 -0.27 -0.90
C TRP A 46 10.34 -0.27 -0.70
N VAL A 47 10.99 -1.44 -0.80
CA VAL A 47 12.44 -1.57 -0.59
C VAL A 47 13.22 -1.28 -1.87
N ILE A 48 12.81 -1.86 -3.00
CA ILE A 48 13.54 -1.74 -4.27
C ILE A 48 13.24 -0.38 -4.89
N LEU A 49 11.96 -0.07 -5.11
CA LEU A 49 11.57 1.18 -5.77
C LEU A 49 11.63 2.34 -4.78
N GLY A 50 11.31 2.12 -3.50
CA GLY A 50 11.46 3.18 -2.50
C GLY A 50 12.90 3.63 -2.25
N PHE A 51 13.91 2.83 -2.63
CA PHE A 51 15.30 3.28 -2.69
C PHE A 51 15.51 4.40 -3.73
N PHE A 52 14.78 4.37 -4.85
CA PHE A 52 14.89 5.36 -5.93
C PHE A 52 13.92 6.53 -5.77
N TYR A 53 12.71 6.27 -5.28
CA TYR A 53 11.58 7.20 -5.32
C TYR A 53 11.09 7.66 -3.94
N GLY A 54 11.60 7.08 -2.84
CA GLY A 54 11.24 7.44 -1.46
C GLY A 54 10.54 6.32 -0.69
N PHE A 55 10.61 6.35 0.64
CA PHE A 55 9.97 5.35 1.49
C PHE A 55 8.45 5.31 1.27
N GLY A 56 7.87 4.12 1.33
CA GLY A 56 6.42 3.96 1.12
C GLY A 56 6.00 3.88 -0.35
N TYR A 57 6.94 3.95 -1.28
CA TYR A 57 6.64 4.01 -2.71
C TYR A 57 5.95 2.73 -3.24
N CYS A 58 4.87 2.95 -3.99
CA CYS A 58 4.16 1.93 -4.76
C CYS A 58 4.08 2.37 -6.22
N PHE A 59 4.38 1.49 -7.18
CA PHE A 59 4.27 1.82 -8.61
C PHE A 59 2.83 2.25 -9.00
N LEU A 60 1.83 1.77 -8.27
CA LEU A 60 0.44 2.19 -8.47
C LEU A 60 0.23 3.65 -8.04
N THR A 61 0.97 4.14 -7.05
CA THR A 61 0.90 5.53 -6.57
C THR A 61 1.31 6.49 -7.67
N ASP A 62 2.40 6.20 -8.40
CA ASP A 62 2.84 7.04 -9.52
C ASP A 62 1.77 7.18 -10.59
N TRP A 63 1.20 6.04 -11.02
CA TRP A 63 0.13 6.10 -12.00
C TRP A 63 -1.10 6.83 -11.45
N HIS A 64 -1.39 6.69 -10.16
CA HIS A 64 -2.47 7.44 -9.53
C HIS A 64 -2.18 8.93 -9.51
N TRP A 65 -0.94 9.33 -9.28
CA TRP A 65 -0.54 10.73 -9.20
C TRP A 65 -0.57 11.38 -10.58
N ASP A 66 -0.13 10.69 -11.63
CA ASP A 66 -0.30 11.15 -13.01
C ASP A 66 -1.78 11.46 -13.32
N VAL A 67 -2.69 10.58 -12.89
CA VAL A 67 -4.13 10.78 -13.08
C VAL A 67 -4.66 11.98 -12.28
N LYS A 68 -4.16 12.18 -11.05
CA LYS A 68 -4.58 13.29 -10.18
C LYS A 68 -4.03 14.64 -10.63
N GLU A 69 -2.79 14.69 -11.08
CA GLU A 69 -2.18 15.88 -11.68
C GLU A 69 -2.96 16.28 -12.95
N GLU A 70 -3.36 15.33 -13.80
CA GLU A 70 -4.17 15.64 -14.98
C GLU A 70 -5.61 16.05 -14.63
N LEU A 71 -6.08 15.73 -13.41
CA LEU A 71 -7.32 16.26 -12.83
C LEU A 71 -7.15 17.64 -12.17
N GLY A 72 -5.92 18.16 -12.10
CA GLY A 72 -5.59 19.48 -11.56
C GLY A 72 -5.30 19.51 -10.06
N GLU A 73 -5.01 18.36 -9.44
CA GLU A 73 -4.51 18.32 -8.06
C GLU A 73 -3.01 18.63 -8.04
N GLU A 74 -2.59 19.53 -7.14
CA GLU A 74 -1.20 19.93 -6.95
C GLU A 74 -0.75 19.67 -5.50
N GLY A 75 0.55 19.54 -5.27
CA GLY A 75 1.11 19.37 -3.92
C GLY A 75 0.82 18.00 -3.28
N ILE A 76 0.59 16.98 -4.10
CA ILE A 76 0.30 15.61 -3.66
C ILE A 76 1.55 15.02 -2.99
N PRO A 77 1.45 14.45 -1.77
CA PRO A 77 2.59 13.83 -1.12
C PRO A 77 2.96 12.51 -1.79
N ASN A 78 4.21 12.09 -1.67
CA ASN A 78 4.70 10.83 -2.28
C ASN A 78 4.02 9.56 -1.73
N SER A 79 3.46 9.62 -0.52
CA SER A 79 2.84 8.49 0.16
C SER A 79 1.32 8.52 0.00
N PHE A 80 0.76 7.50 -0.65
CA PHE A 80 -0.69 7.32 -0.79
C PHE A 80 -1.41 7.33 0.56
N ILE A 81 -0.81 6.68 1.56
CA ILE A 81 -1.37 6.58 2.91
C ILE A 81 -1.42 7.98 3.53
N LYS A 82 -0.36 8.78 3.40
CA LYS A 82 -0.37 10.17 3.88
C LYS A 82 -1.47 10.97 3.20
N TYR A 83 -1.52 10.95 1.87
CA TYR A 83 -2.52 11.70 1.10
C TYR A 83 -3.95 11.43 1.60
N TYR A 84 -4.34 10.16 1.74
CA TYR A 84 -5.69 9.82 2.20
C TYR A 84 -5.92 10.05 3.68
N LEU A 85 -4.90 9.87 4.53
CA LEU A 85 -5.04 10.20 5.95
C LEU A 85 -5.19 11.71 6.17
N ASP A 86 -4.45 12.53 5.45
CA ASP A 86 -4.55 13.98 5.53
C ASP A 86 -5.94 14.46 5.12
N ILE A 87 -6.49 13.91 4.03
CA ILE A 87 -7.87 14.18 3.59
C ILE A 87 -8.90 13.69 4.62
N LEU A 88 -8.73 12.48 5.15
CA LEU A 88 -9.69 11.87 6.07
C LEU A 88 -9.75 12.60 7.42
N PHE A 89 -8.60 13.00 7.94
CA PHE A 89 -8.50 13.70 9.22
C PHE A 89 -8.49 15.23 9.08
N ASN A 90 -8.47 15.74 7.85
CA ASN A 90 -8.32 17.16 7.52
C ASN A 90 -7.14 17.79 8.30
N ALA A 91 -5.99 17.10 8.28
CA ALA A 91 -4.80 17.44 9.05
C ALA A 91 -3.54 17.17 8.21
N ASP A 92 -2.47 17.93 8.44
CA ASP A 92 -1.17 17.66 7.82
C ASP A 92 -0.36 16.72 8.73
N ILE A 93 -0.54 15.41 8.54
CA ILE A 93 0.16 14.41 9.35
C ILE A 93 1.60 14.29 8.83
N PRO A 94 2.64 14.39 9.67
CA PRO A 94 4.01 14.26 9.22
C PRO A 94 4.24 12.95 8.45
N ALA A 95 4.85 13.05 7.26
CA ALA A 95 5.09 11.90 6.38
C ALA A 95 5.85 10.78 7.10
N ASP A 96 6.89 11.13 7.85
CA ASP A 96 7.69 10.18 8.63
C ASP A 96 6.84 9.37 9.61
N THR A 97 5.83 10.00 10.25
CA THR A 97 4.92 9.32 11.17
C THR A 97 4.06 8.31 10.43
N VAL A 98 3.48 8.70 9.29
CA VAL A 98 2.65 7.83 8.46
C VAL A 98 3.46 6.64 7.96
N ASP A 99 4.68 6.89 7.47
CA ASP A 99 5.56 5.86 6.93
C ASP A 99 6.01 4.88 8.01
N VAL A 100 6.35 5.36 9.22
CA VAL A 100 6.67 4.49 10.36
C VAL A 100 5.48 3.60 10.73
N ILE A 101 4.27 4.15 10.81
CA ILE A 101 3.06 3.37 11.10
C ILE A 101 2.83 2.30 10.03
N ALA A 102 2.97 2.67 8.76
CA ALA A 102 2.77 1.76 7.64
C ALA A 102 3.82 0.64 7.63
N ILE A 103 5.10 0.94 7.91
CA ILE A 103 6.17 -0.06 8.04
C ILE A 103 5.87 -1.02 9.19
N ILE A 104 5.50 -0.51 10.37
CA ILE A 104 5.16 -1.34 11.53
C ILE A 104 4.00 -2.28 11.17
N GLY A 105 2.96 -1.76 10.53
CA GLY A 105 1.82 -2.57 10.08
C GLY A 105 2.21 -3.64 9.07
N LEU A 106 3.07 -3.30 8.10
CA LEU A 106 3.55 -4.22 7.07
C LEU A 106 4.44 -5.33 7.66
N VAL A 107 5.37 -4.98 8.56
CA VAL A 107 6.25 -5.93 9.25
C VAL A 107 5.43 -6.86 10.14
N PHE A 108 4.46 -6.33 10.87
CA PHE A 108 3.54 -7.14 11.68
C PHE A 108 2.76 -8.13 10.80
N ALA A 109 2.16 -7.65 9.72
CA ALA A 109 1.43 -8.51 8.79
C ALA A 109 2.33 -9.58 8.17
N LEU A 110 3.58 -9.25 7.82
CA LEU A 110 4.56 -10.21 7.30
C LEU A 110 4.89 -11.29 8.33
N ALA A 111 5.14 -10.90 9.58
CA ALA A 111 5.40 -11.86 10.67
C ALA A 111 4.22 -12.83 10.85
N MET A 112 2.99 -12.30 10.89
CA MET A 112 1.77 -13.12 11.01
C MET A 112 1.59 -14.05 9.80
N THR A 113 1.92 -13.58 8.60
CA THR A 113 1.90 -14.37 7.36
C THR A 113 2.85 -15.55 7.45
N VAL A 114 4.09 -15.33 7.89
CA VAL A 114 5.10 -16.39 8.04
C VAL A 114 4.65 -17.41 9.08
N ILE A 115 4.11 -16.97 10.23
CA ILE A 115 3.59 -17.85 11.28
C ILE A 115 2.45 -18.74 10.74
N LYS A 116 1.48 -18.15 10.04
CA LYS A 116 0.31 -18.88 9.49
C LYS A 116 0.64 -19.74 8.26
N ASN A 117 1.73 -19.47 7.56
CA ASN A 117 2.22 -20.25 6.42
C ASN A 117 3.38 -21.18 6.80
N ARG A 118 3.66 -21.39 8.10
CA ARG A 118 4.73 -22.30 8.54
C ARG A 118 4.55 -23.71 7.98
N ASP A 119 3.32 -24.18 7.84
CA ASP A 119 2.96 -25.46 7.21
C ASP A 119 3.30 -25.51 5.70
N LEU A 120 3.29 -24.37 5.03
CA LEU A 120 3.66 -24.22 3.62
C LEU A 120 5.17 -24.11 3.41
N ILE A 121 5.86 -23.42 4.33
CA ILE A 121 7.30 -23.16 4.26
C ILE A 121 8.12 -24.39 4.69
N TYR A 122 7.62 -25.16 5.66
CA TYR A 122 8.30 -26.34 6.22
C TYR A 122 7.70 -27.68 5.76
N ARG A 123 7.02 -27.72 4.60
CA ARG A 123 6.62 -28.99 3.99
C ARG A 123 7.88 -29.81 3.65
N LYS A 124 8.24 -30.74 4.54
CA LYS A 124 9.05 -31.93 4.24
C LYS A 124 8.23 -32.90 3.40
#